data_AF-Q480U9-F1
#
_entry.id   AF-Q480U9-F1
#
_cell.length_a   1.000
_cell.length_b   1.000
_cell.length_c   1.000
_cell.angle_alpha   90.00
_cell.angle_beta   90.00
_cell.angle_gamma   90.00
#
_symmetry.space_group_name_H-M   'P 1'
#
loop_
_entity.id
_entity.type
_entity.pdbx_description
1 polymer ?
#
loop_
_entity_poly.entity_id
_entity_poly.type
_entity_poly.pdbx_seq_one_letter_code
_entity_poly.pdbx_strand_id
1 'polypeptide(L)'
;MRVAVSQFATSSNSQENLASCVRMINKAATCKPSVIVLPEYCNTLFSNAQVGNASLGKSQSCYVDHNQAWNEALSIEGEFLQAIAQQAIKHACYIVLNVTLRRDQSRNIPDTQQDSSFKSNISVTSCLFSPLGDLINQTDKQTLIGYESDFFTSVSKEPEVVITPIGKFGLLTGNDSMSFEASRELALNGAQLLCNSINTFAIDQSSLHDPARAFENNVFVATANKVAVLIPSEQMEEDLNLTNLGAGQSQIIAPDGKILAKLTHNEEGFIFADIDLNEVMTETEIQSNVGLNHKSRPDGTQFSKQLRPELYQALTEAIRQTENTKGAPQYESTDKVPLTANVAIFATYKSNEQAIEDVCQYIENNVTDIIQLPELFFIADKTITHEVEQRAQIESLSKQLIEQVSAVLRPFQYVCTSLIIEGVHQAVLINEHGLLATQQQLHFCQRYQWTPLGDELTIIELPLEQGNIIIAMLTADDANIPEVVKVATLHGIHVLLVPFDIQEPSEVAYSLLSRAAENRICIVAASREKSFAHQLAADNTSDNIYGKNKVKEQKSTGLIANLTTDPALLPQWRTRQFTGYINQPLVKLQYGKITKAVVHPIAACSKV
;
A
#
# COMPACT_ATOMS: atom_id res chain seq x y z
N MET A 1 -2.90 -15.25 20.65
CA MET A 1 -3.43 -16.39 19.86
C MET A 1 -2.44 -16.77 18.76
N ARG A 2 -2.51 -18.00 18.22
CA ARG A 2 -1.64 -18.44 17.13
C ARG A 2 -2.34 -18.34 15.78
N VAL A 3 -1.71 -17.73 14.78
CA VAL A 3 -2.23 -17.65 13.41
C VAL A 3 -1.31 -18.41 12.48
N ALA A 4 -1.89 -19.24 11.61
CA ALA A 4 -1.18 -19.95 10.56
C ALA A 4 -1.67 -19.51 9.18
N VAL A 5 -0.74 -19.31 8.26
CA VAL A 5 -1.02 -19.06 6.83
C VAL A 5 -0.42 -20.20 6.02
N SER A 6 -1.09 -20.57 4.93
CA SER A 6 -0.65 -21.66 4.06
C SER A 6 -0.50 -21.20 2.62
N GLN A 7 0.37 -21.89 1.88
CA GLN A 7 0.49 -21.75 0.44
C GLN A 7 0.51 -23.13 -0.20
N PHE A 8 -0.28 -23.31 -1.25
CA PHE A 8 -0.36 -24.55 -2.01
C PHE A 8 -0.90 -24.29 -3.41
N ALA A 9 -0.72 -25.27 -4.29
CA ALA A 9 -1.24 -25.24 -5.64
C ALA A 9 -2.65 -25.81 -5.70
N THR A 10 -3.43 -25.37 -6.68
CA THR A 10 -4.75 -25.92 -7.01
C THR A 10 -4.73 -26.53 -8.41
N SER A 11 -5.74 -27.32 -8.76
CA SER A 11 -6.01 -27.84 -10.10
C SER A 11 -7.42 -27.46 -10.58
N SER A 12 -7.82 -27.87 -11.77
CA SER A 12 -9.21 -27.74 -12.25
C SER A 12 -10.16 -28.78 -11.63
N ASN A 13 -9.64 -29.70 -10.81
CA ASN A 13 -10.41 -30.75 -10.15
C ASN A 13 -10.73 -30.36 -8.70
N SER A 14 -12.00 -30.10 -8.41
CA SER A 14 -12.46 -29.68 -7.07
C SER A 14 -12.22 -30.73 -5.97
N GLN A 15 -12.21 -32.03 -6.30
CA GLN A 15 -11.94 -33.09 -5.33
C GLN A 15 -10.44 -33.15 -4.94
N GLU A 16 -9.54 -32.97 -5.91
CA GLU A 16 -8.11 -32.87 -5.65
C GLU A 16 -7.79 -31.63 -4.82
N ASN A 17 -8.45 -30.52 -5.15
CA ASN A 17 -8.36 -29.26 -4.42
C ASN A 17 -8.83 -29.40 -2.97
N LEU A 18 -9.95 -30.11 -2.74
CA LEU A 18 -10.43 -30.42 -1.39
C LEU A 18 -9.39 -31.24 -0.61
N ALA A 19 -8.84 -32.28 -1.24
CA ALA A 19 -7.80 -33.11 -0.62
C ALA A 19 -6.55 -32.28 -0.26
N SER A 20 -6.17 -31.31 -1.11
CA SER A 20 -5.09 -30.37 -0.83
C SER A 20 -5.41 -29.43 0.33
N CYS A 21 -6.60 -28.83 0.36
CA CYS A 21 -7.04 -27.99 1.48
C CYS A 21 -7.02 -28.77 2.80
N VAL A 22 -7.62 -29.96 2.83
CA VAL A 22 -7.65 -30.83 4.02
C VAL A 22 -6.24 -31.23 4.44
N ARG A 23 -5.37 -31.63 3.50
CA ARG A 23 -3.97 -31.94 3.78
C ARG A 23 -3.25 -30.75 4.43
N MET A 24 -3.41 -29.55 3.87
CA MET A 24 -2.75 -28.34 4.37
C MET A 24 -3.30 -27.87 5.70
N ILE A 25 -4.60 -27.94 5.93
CA ILE A 25 -5.21 -27.68 7.23
C ILE A 25 -4.65 -28.66 8.28
N ASN A 26 -4.60 -29.97 7.98
CA ASN A 26 -4.05 -30.95 8.92
C ASN A 26 -2.55 -30.71 9.20
N LYS A 27 -1.76 -30.30 8.20
CA LYS A 27 -0.35 -29.90 8.40
C LYS A 27 -0.25 -28.67 9.31
N ALA A 28 -0.99 -27.60 9.00
CA ALA A 28 -0.98 -26.38 9.79
C ALA A 28 -1.49 -26.62 11.23
N ALA A 29 -2.48 -27.49 11.41
CA ALA A 29 -3.02 -27.85 12.71
C ALA A 29 -2.00 -28.49 13.67
N THR A 30 -0.87 -29.01 13.17
CA THR A 30 0.22 -29.53 14.02
C THR A 30 0.78 -28.46 14.97
N CYS A 31 0.69 -27.18 14.60
CA CYS A 31 1.09 -26.07 15.46
C CYS A 31 -0.02 -25.59 16.41
N LYS A 32 -1.21 -26.21 16.39
CA LYS A 32 -2.41 -25.82 17.17
C LYS A 32 -2.80 -24.35 16.99
N PRO A 33 -3.06 -23.90 15.75
CA PRO A 33 -3.44 -22.53 15.47
C PRO A 33 -4.86 -22.23 15.97
N SER A 34 -5.11 -20.97 16.34
CA SER A 34 -6.47 -20.45 16.57
C SER A 34 -7.15 -20.06 15.26
N VAL A 35 -6.38 -19.65 14.26
CA VAL A 35 -6.86 -19.26 12.92
C VAL A 35 -5.93 -19.85 11.84
N ILE A 36 -6.51 -20.42 10.79
CA ILE A 36 -5.82 -20.88 9.58
C ILE A 36 -6.34 -20.07 8.37
N VAL A 37 -5.45 -19.45 7.60
CA VAL A 37 -5.78 -18.76 6.35
C VAL A 37 -5.28 -19.56 5.15
N LEU A 38 -6.18 -19.83 4.20
CA LEU A 38 -5.90 -20.49 2.93
C LEU A 38 -5.89 -19.49 1.76
N PRO A 39 -5.23 -19.82 0.62
CA PRO A 39 -5.16 -18.95 -0.56
C PRO A 39 -6.51 -18.61 -1.22
N GLU A 40 -6.48 -17.67 -2.16
CA GLU A 40 -7.64 -17.38 -3.04
C GLU A 40 -7.99 -18.58 -3.93
N TYR A 41 -9.23 -18.69 -4.40
CA TYR A 41 -9.63 -19.72 -5.38
C TYR A 41 -9.25 -21.16 -4.98
N CYS A 42 -9.49 -21.56 -3.72
CA CYS A 42 -9.13 -22.88 -3.21
C CYS A 42 -9.76 -24.05 -3.96
N ASN A 43 -10.85 -23.84 -4.70
CA ASN A 43 -11.60 -24.89 -5.42
C ASN A 43 -11.31 -24.96 -6.93
N THR A 44 -10.57 -24.01 -7.50
CA THR A 44 -10.35 -23.89 -8.95
C THR A 44 -8.94 -23.38 -9.28
N LEU A 45 -8.46 -23.67 -10.50
CA LEU A 45 -7.20 -23.16 -11.03
C LEU A 45 -7.30 -21.74 -11.63
N PHE A 46 -8.42 -21.03 -11.43
CA PHE A 46 -8.58 -19.67 -11.96
C PHE A 46 -7.39 -18.76 -11.63
N SER A 47 -6.96 -17.96 -12.61
CA SER A 47 -5.93 -16.93 -12.50
C SER A 47 -6.18 -15.80 -13.49
N ASN A 48 -5.84 -14.58 -13.09
CA ASN A 48 -5.85 -13.40 -13.96
C ASN A 48 -4.59 -13.26 -14.83
N ALA A 49 -3.63 -14.17 -14.70
CA ALA A 49 -2.43 -14.16 -15.55
C ALA A 49 -2.84 -14.37 -17.02
N GLN A 50 -2.43 -13.46 -17.91
CA GLN A 50 -2.66 -13.61 -19.35
C GLN A 50 -1.91 -14.84 -19.89
N VAL A 51 -2.65 -15.75 -20.51
CA VAL A 51 -2.09 -16.89 -21.25
C VAL A 51 -1.82 -16.43 -22.68
N GLY A 52 -0.56 -16.24 -23.04
CA GLY A 52 -0.14 -16.05 -24.44
C GLY A 52 0.87 -14.93 -24.68
N ASN A 53 1.64 -15.07 -25.76
CA ASN A 53 2.57 -14.06 -26.25
C ASN A 53 1.77 -12.90 -26.85
N ALA A 54 1.87 -11.69 -26.28
CA ALA A 54 1.17 -10.49 -26.78
C ALA A 54 1.43 -10.21 -28.28
N SER A 55 2.51 -10.77 -28.83
CA SER A 55 2.90 -10.71 -30.24
C SER A 55 2.00 -11.49 -31.21
N LEU A 56 1.15 -12.40 -30.72
CA LEU A 56 0.33 -13.31 -31.56
C LEU A 56 -1.19 -13.07 -31.48
N GLY A 57 -1.64 -12.06 -30.72
CA GLY A 57 -3.05 -11.64 -30.70
C GLY A 57 -4.06 -12.66 -30.17
N LYS A 58 -3.62 -13.78 -29.59
CA LYS A 58 -4.49 -14.75 -28.92
C LYS A 58 -4.34 -14.60 -27.41
N SER A 59 -5.35 -13.97 -26.82
CA SER A 59 -5.50 -13.81 -25.38
C SER A 59 -6.42 -14.94 -24.91
N GLN A 60 -5.91 -15.94 -24.19
CA GLN A 60 -6.70 -17.10 -23.78
C GLN A 60 -7.00 -17.05 -22.27
N SER A 61 -8.28 -17.17 -21.93
CA SER A 61 -8.77 -17.20 -20.55
C SER A 61 -8.44 -18.55 -19.88
N CYS A 62 -8.31 -18.54 -18.55
CA CYS A 62 -8.12 -19.74 -17.71
C CYS A 62 -9.33 -20.69 -17.70
N TYR A 63 -10.54 -20.19 -18.00
CA TYR A 63 -11.68 -21.01 -18.38
C TYR A 63 -11.91 -21.00 -19.89
N VAL A 64 -12.28 -22.15 -20.45
CA VAL A 64 -12.68 -22.29 -21.85
C VAL A 64 -13.98 -21.55 -22.12
N ASP A 65 -14.96 -21.69 -21.21
CA ASP A 65 -16.25 -21.02 -21.27
C ASP A 65 -16.85 -20.84 -19.86
N HIS A 66 -18.01 -20.18 -19.81
CA HIS A 66 -18.72 -19.95 -18.55
C HIS A 66 -19.28 -21.24 -17.92
N ASN A 67 -19.50 -22.31 -18.71
CA ASN A 67 -19.98 -23.58 -18.16
C ASN A 67 -18.88 -24.29 -17.38
N GLN A 68 -17.63 -24.19 -17.80
CA GLN A 68 -16.48 -24.65 -17.00
C GLN A 68 -16.44 -23.92 -15.65
N ALA A 69 -16.50 -22.58 -15.66
CA ALA A 69 -16.54 -21.78 -14.43
C ALA A 69 -17.67 -22.20 -13.49
N TRP A 70 -18.87 -22.44 -14.05
CA TRP A 70 -20.03 -22.92 -13.29
C TRP A 70 -19.79 -24.31 -12.68
N ASN A 71 -19.24 -25.24 -13.45
CA ASN A 71 -19.00 -26.61 -13.02
C ASN A 71 -17.94 -26.69 -11.91
N GLU A 72 -16.90 -25.86 -11.98
CA GLU A 72 -15.85 -25.78 -10.95
C GLU A 72 -16.30 -25.00 -9.69
N ALA A 73 -17.26 -24.08 -9.81
CA ALA A 73 -17.84 -23.35 -8.68
C ALA A 73 -18.62 -24.27 -7.73
N LEU A 74 -18.56 -23.96 -6.43
CA LEU A 74 -19.14 -24.77 -5.37
C LEU A 74 -20.59 -24.38 -5.08
N SER A 75 -21.35 -25.33 -4.54
CA SER A 75 -22.58 -25.05 -3.79
C SER A 75 -22.24 -24.71 -2.34
N ILE A 76 -22.98 -23.78 -1.74
CA ILE A 76 -22.78 -23.37 -0.35
C ILE A 76 -22.95 -24.53 0.64
N GLU A 77 -23.92 -25.40 0.38
CA GLU A 77 -24.18 -26.63 1.17
C GLU A 77 -23.44 -27.85 0.59
N GLY A 78 -22.45 -27.64 -0.27
CA GLY A 78 -21.73 -28.72 -0.94
C GLY A 78 -20.75 -29.46 -0.04
N GLU A 79 -20.40 -30.68 -0.44
CA GLU A 79 -19.46 -31.56 0.28
C GLU A 79 -18.10 -30.89 0.56
N PHE A 80 -17.63 -30.03 -0.35
CA PHE A 80 -16.37 -29.31 -0.19
C PHE A 80 -16.38 -28.45 1.08
N LEU A 81 -17.36 -27.55 1.22
CA LEU A 81 -17.44 -26.65 2.36
C LEU A 81 -17.80 -27.38 3.65
N GLN A 82 -18.63 -28.42 3.57
CA GLN A 82 -18.90 -29.31 4.72
C GLN A 82 -17.61 -29.99 5.21
N ALA A 83 -16.75 -30.45 4.31
CA ALA A 83 -15.48 -31.06 4.69
C ALA A 83 -14.51 -30.06 5.34
N ILE A 84 -14.51 -28.79 4.92
CA ILE A 84 -13.77 -27.71 5.57
C ILE A 84 -14.34 -27.42 6.97
N ALA A 85 -15.66 -27.35 7.12
CA ALA A 85 -16.32 -27.22 8.41
C ALA A 85 -15.93 -28.35 9.38
N GLN A 86 -15.86 -29.60 8.90
CA GLN A 86 -15.39 -30.73 9.69
C GLN A 86 -13.92 -30.59 10.11
N GLN A 87 -13.05 -29.96 9.30
CA GLN A 87 -11.69 -29.67 9.74
C GLN A 87 -11.66 -28.57 10.82
N ALA A 88 -12.51 -27.56 10.73
CA ALA A 88 -12.61 -26.50 11.74
C ALA A 88 -13.02 -27.09 13.10
N ILE A 89 -14.00 -28.00 13.12
CA ILE A 89 -14.41 -28.78 14.32
C ILE A 89 -13.25 -29.63 14.83
N LYS A 90 -12.65 -30.45 13.95
CA LYS A 90 -11.61 -31.41 14.32
C LYS A 90 -10.42 -30.75 15.02
N HIS A 91 -10.03 -29.56 14.54
CA HIS A 91 -8.85 -28.85 15.03
C HIS A 91 -9.20 -27.70 15.99
N ALA A 92 -10.48 -27.49 16.28
CA ALA A 92 -10.99 -26.43 17.15
C ALA A 92 -10.42 -25.05 16.80
N CYS A 93 -10.45 -24.69 15.52
CA CYS A 93 -9.85 -23.45 15.01
C CYS A 93 -10.76 -22.77 13.99
N TYR A 94 -10.58 -21.47 13.80
CA TYR A 94 -11.19 -20.73 12.71
C TYR A 94 -10.46 -21.03 11.41
N ILE A 95 -11.20 -21.18 10.31
CA ILE A 95 -10.62 -21.40 8.98
C ILE A 95 -11.17 -20.34 8.02
N VAL A 96 -10.26 -19.58 7.44
CA VAL A 96 -10.53 -18.64 6.34
C VAL A 96 -10.07 -19.29 5.04
N LEU A 97 -10.95 -19.30 4.04
CA LEU A 97 -10.62 -19.69 2.68
C LEU A 97 -11.45 -18.89 1.69
N ASN A 98 -10.98 -18.80 0.46
CA ASN A 98 -11.71 -18.17 -0.61
C ASN A 98 -11.96 -19.14 -1.76
N VAL A 99 -13.19 -19.11 -2.29
CA VAL A 99 -13.71 -20.07 -3.28
C VAL A 99 -14.62 -19.37 -4.28
N THR A 100 -14.93 -20.02 -5.40
CA THR A 100 -16.02 -19.58 -6.29
C THR A 100 -17.34 -20.26 -5.89
N LEU A 101 -18.42 -19.48 -5.75
CA LEU A 101 -19.74 -19.96 -5.33
C LEU A 101 -20.80 -19.74 -6.39
N ARG A 102 -21.64 -20.75 -6.59
CA ARG A 102 -22.86 -20.66 -7.40
C ARG A 102 -23.92 -19.87 -6.63
N ARG A 103 -24.43 -18.79 -7.22
CA ARG A 103 -25.49 -17.96 -6.64
C ARG A 103 -26.88 -18.25 -7.21
N ASP A 104 -26.94 -18.80 -8.43
CA ASP A 104 -28.22 -19.15 -9.06
C ASP A 104 -28.68 -20.58 -8.72
N GLN A 105 -29.65 -20.70 -7.82
CA GLN A 105 -30.21 -22.01 -7.45
C GLN A 105 -30.98 -22.71 -8.59
N SER A 106 -31.45 -21.96 -9.58
CA SER A 106 -32.30 -22.43 -10.69
C SER A 106 -31.58 -23.34 -11.70
N ARG A 107 -30.24 -23.33 -11.74
CA ARG A 107 -29.42 -24.18 -12.64
C ARG A 107 -29.07 -25.56 -12.07
N ASN A 108 -29.45 -25.85 -10.82
CA ASN A 108 -29.16 -27.15 -10.18
C ASN A 108 -30.07 -28.30 -10.66
N ILE A 109 -30.87 -28.08 -11.71
CA ILE A 109 -31.71 -29.11 -12.35
C ILE A 109 -30.87 -29.79 -13.46
N PRO A 110 -30.65 -31.12 -13.43
CA PRO A 110 -29.58 -31.78 -14.21
C PRO A 110 -29.71 -31.77 -15.75
N ASP A 111 -30.84 -31.35 -16.33
CA ASP A 111 -31.17 -31.63 -17.75
C ASP A 111 -31.29 -30.41 -18.68
N THR A 112 -30.83 -29.23 -18.26
CA THR A 112 -30.73 -28.07 -19.16
C THR A 112 -29.28 -27.66 -19.35
N GLN A 113 -28.58 -28.30 -20.31
CA GLN A 113 -27.42 -27.65 -20.95
C GLN A 113 -27.93 -26.39 -21.64
N GLN A 114 -27.87 -25.27 -20.93
CA GLN A 114 -28.15 -23.96 -21.53
C GLN A 114 -26.98 -23.55 -22.41
N ASP A 115 -27.32 -22.83 -23.47
CA ASP A 115 -26.39 -22.12 -24.35
C ASP A 115 -25.37 -21.31 -23.52
N SER A 116 -24.10 -21.34 -23.92
CA SER A 116 -23.00 -20.66 -23.22
C SER A 116 -23.16 -19.13 -23.22
N SER A 117 -24.13 -18.62 -23.98
CA SER A 117 -24.57 -17.22 -23.98
C SER A 117 -25.27 -16.78 -22.69
N PHE A 118 -25.85 -17.69 -21.90
CA PHE A 118 -26.52 -17.35 -20.63
C PHE A 118 -25.54 -17.51 -19.45
N LYS A 119 -25.04 -16.38 -18.95
CA LYS A 119 -24.12 -16.33 -17.79
C LYS A 119 -24.91 -16.41 -16.48
N SER A 120 -24.67 -17.47 -15.72
CA SER A 120 -25.22 -17.63 -14.37
C SER A 120 -24.35 -16.91 -13.34
N ASN A 121 -24.94 -16.50 -12.23
CA ASN A 121 -24.23 -15.77 -11.20
C ASN A 121 -23.28 -16.69 -10.42
N ILE A 122 -21.99 -16.38 -10.53
CA ILE A 122 -20.91 -17.02 -9.78
C ILE A 122 -20.16 -15.90 -9.06
N SER A 123 -19.99 -15.99 -7.75
CA SER A 123 -19.19 -15.02 -6.99
C SER A 123 -17.84 -15.61 -6.61
N VAL A 124 -16.84 -14.75 -6.43
CA VAL A 124 -15.60 -15.08 -5.72
C VAL A 124 -15.81 -14.70 -4.27
N THR A 125 -15.75 -15.65 -3.34
CA THR A 125 -16.25 -15.46 -1.98
C THR A 125 -15.26 -15.98 -0.94
N SER A 126 -14.89 -15.10 -0.01
CA SER A 126 -14.16 -15.43 1.21
C SER A 126 -15.13 -15.93 2.28
N CYS A 127 -14.85 -17.10 2.84
CA CYS A 127 -15.66 -17.79 3.83
C CYS A 127 -14.88 -17.95 5.13
N LEU A 128 -15.54 -17.72 6.26
CA LEU A 128 -14.97 -17.93 7.61
C LEU A 128 -15.78 -18.99 8.35
N PHE A 129 -15.14 -20.12 8.65
CA PHE A 129 -15.70 -21.17 9.49
C PHE A 129 -15.26 -21.01 10.95
N SER A 130 -16.18 -21.20 11.88
CA SER A 130 -15.90 -21.21 13.31
C SER A 130 -15.37 -22.58 13.77
N PRO A 131 -14.76 -22.65 14.98
CA PRO A 131 -14.38 -23.91 15.62
C PRO A 131 -15.53 -24.89 15.84
N LEU A 132 -16.79 -24.45 15.71
CA LEU A 132 -17.98 -25.30 15.81
C LEU A 132 -18.43 -25.85 14.44
N GLY A 133 -17.75 -25.46 13.36
CA GLY A 133 -18.09 -25.84 11.98
C GLY A 133 -19.10 -24.93 11.31
N ASP A 134 -19.64 -23.93 12.02
CA ASP A 134 -20.57 -22.97 11.43
C ASP A 134 -19.84 -22.03 10.46
N LEU A 135 -20.43 -21.81 9.28
CA LEU A 135 -20.02 -20.75 8.37
C LEU A 135 -20.56 -19.41 8.90
N ILE A 136 -19.71 -18.65 9.60
CA ILE A 136 -20.11 -17.44 10.32
C ILE A 136 -19.97 -16.15 9.49
N ASN A 137 -19.28 -16.19 8.35
CA ASN A 137 -19.23 -15.07 7.41
C ASN A 137 -18.97 -15.51 5.97
N GLN A 138 -19.55 -14.76 5.03
CA GLN A 138 -19.28 -14.81 3.59
C GLN A 138 -19.11 -13.38 3.09
N THR A 139 -18.00 -13.11 2.40
CA THR A 139 -17.72 -11.81 1.79
C THR A 139 -17.36 -12.01 0.33
N ASP A 140 -18.18 -11.47 -0.57
CA ASP A 140 -17.93 -11.51 -2.01
C ASP A 140 -16.87 -10.48 -2.40
N LYS A 141 -16.01 -10.84 -3.35
CA LYS A 141 -15.01 -9.95 -3.91
C LYS A 141 -15.71 -8.78 -4.60
N GLN A 142 -15.41 -7.57 -4.15
CA GLN A 142 -16.11 -6.36 -4.57
C GLN A 142 -15.57 -5.82 -5.90
N THR A 143 -14.25 -5.82 -6.06
CA THR A 143 -13.57 -5.34 -7.27
C THR A 143 -13.06 -6.52 -8.09
N LEU A 144 -13.72 -6.78 -9.22
CA LEU A 144 -13.28 -7.78 -10.20
C LEU A 144 -12.29 -7.15 -11.18
N ILE A 145 -11.19 -7.86 -11.47
CA ILE A 145 -10.12 -7.41 -12.37
C ILE A 145 -9.88 -8.40 -13.51
N GLY A 146 -9.44 -7.88 -14.66
CA GLY A 146 -9.07 -8.71 -15.81
C GLY A 146 -10.21 -9.65 -16.23
N TYR A 147 -9.93 -10.94 -16.31
CA TYR A 147 -10.89 -11.97 -16.73
C TYR A 147 -11.92 -12.31 -15.66
N GLU A 148 -11.80 -11.83 -14.42
CA GLU A 148 -12.81 -12.08 -13.39
C GLU A 148 -14.18 -11.61 -13.83
N SER A 149 -14.25 -10.43 -14.47
CA SER A 149 -15.50 -9.84 -14.98
C SER A 149 -16.14 -10.64 -16.12
N ASP A 150 -15.39 -11.56 -16.75
CA ASP A 150 -15.94 -12.41 -17.80
C ASP A 150 -16.75 -13.58 -17.22
N PHE A 151 -16.44 -14.02 -15.99
CA PHE A 151 -16.99 -15.24 -15.40
C PHE A 151 -17.73 -15.03 -14.08
N PHE A 152 -17.39 -13.98 -13.34
CA PHE A 152 -17.89 -13.76 -12.00
C PHE A 152 -18.71 -12.48 -11.89
N THR A 153 -19.55 -12.42 -10.88
CA THR A 153 -20.35 -11.26 -10.53
C THR A 153 -19.99 -10.78 -9.13
N SER A 154 -20.06 -9.46 -8.96
CA SER A 154 -19.86 -8.78 -7.68
C SER A 154 -21.16 -8.07 -7.32
N VAL A 155 -21.58 -8.23 -6.06
CA VAL A 155 -22.66 -7.44 -5.48
C VAL A 155 -22.05 -6.52 -4.45
N SER A 156 -22.24 -5.22 -4.67
CA SER A 156 -21.73 -4.20 -3.76
C SER A 156 -22.31 -4.40 -2.36
N LYS A 157 -21.46 -4.67 -1.38
CA LYS A 157 -21.81 -4.77 0.04
C LYS A 157 -20.68 -4.15 0.85
N GLU A 158 -21.05 -3.45 1.92
CA GLU A 158 -20.07 -2.93 2.88
C GLU A 158 -19.22 -4.08 3.46
N PRO A 159 -17.89 -3.93 3.55
CA PRO A 159 -17.00 -4.91 4.15
C PRO A 159 -17.38 -5.16 5.60
N GLU A 160 -17.61 -6.43 5.93
CA GLU A 160 -18.11 -6.83 7.23
C GLU A 160 -16.96 -7.28 8.13
N VAL A 161 -16.86 -6.68 9.32
CA VAL A 161 -15.93 -7.14 10.37
C VAL A 161 -16.63 -8.20 11.21
N VAL A 162 -16.02 -9.38 11.29
CA VAL A 162 -16.56 -10.50 12.06
C VAL A 162 -16.03 -10.45 13.48
N ILE A 163 -16.93 -10.29 14.44
CA ILE A 163 -16.58 -10.31 15.86
C ILE A 163 -16.56 -11.76 16.34
N THR A 164 -15.42 -12.20 16.88
CA THR A 164 -15.24 -13.54 17.46
C THR A 164 -14.74 -13.44 18.91
N PRO A 165 -14.85 -14.52 19.72
CA PRO A 165 -14.26 -14.55 21.06
C PRO A 165 -12.74 -14.35 21.11
N ILE A 166 -12.04 -14.46 19.98
CA ILE A 166 -10.57 -14.34 19.91
C ILE A 166 -10.10 -13.07 19.17
N GLY A 167 -11.03 -12.19 18.77
CA GLY A 167 -10.73 -10.91 18.11
C GLY A 167 -11.68 -10.57 16.96
N LYS A 168 -11.47 -9.40 16.37
CA LYS A 168 -12.25 -8.85 15.25
C LYS A 168 -11.53 -9.05 13.93
N PHE A 169 -12.13 -9.81 13.01
CA PHE A 169 -11.51 -10.23 11.76
C PHE A 169 -12.09 -9.48 10.56
N GLY A 170 -11.24 -9.00 9.67
CA GLY A 170 -11.61 -8.52 8.34
C GLY A 170 -11.09 -9.46 7.26
N LEU A 171 -11.86 -9.69 6.20
CA LEU A 171 -11.48 -10.57 5.10
C LEU A 171 -11.12 -9.74 3.87
N LEU A 172 -9.90 -9.90 3.37
CA LEU A 172 -9.41 -9.31 2.13
C LEU A 172 -9.24 -10.41 1.07
N THR A 173 -9.48 -10.06 -0.19
CA THR A 173 -9.47 -11.00 -1.31
C THR A 173 -8.69 -10.46 -2.50
N GLY A 174 -7.74 -11.26 -3.01
CA GLY A 174 -7.03 -10.97 -4.24
C GLY A 174 -6.29 -9.64 -4.20
N ASN A 175 -6.79 -8.65 -4.92
CA ASN A 175 -6.17 -7.33 -5.08
C ASN A 175 -6.62 -6.30 -4.02
N ASP A 176 -7.50 -6.65 -3.08
CA ASP A 176 -7.98 -5.71 -2.06
C ASP A 176 -6.84 -5.07 -1.24
N SER A 177 -5.72 -5.78 -1.05
CA SER A 177 -4.56 -5.24 -0.32
C SER A 177 -3.61 -4.39 -1.17
N MET A 178 -3.77 -4.33 -2.51
CA MET A 178 -2.92 -3.51 -3.40
C MET A 178 -3.14 -2.01 -3.18
N SER A 179 -4.36 -1.61 -2.82
CA SER A 179 -4.71 -0.24 -2.47
C SER A 179 -5.12 -0.17 -1.00
N PHE A 180 -5.24 1.05 -0.45
CA PHE A 180 -5.48 1.21 1.00
C PHE A 180 -6.95 1.04 1.38
N GLU A 181 -7.87 1.29 0.44
CA GLU A 181 -9.30 1.53 0.68
C GLU A 181 -9.97 0.40 1.45
N ALA A 182 -9.90 -0.85 0.96
CA ALA A 182 -10.55 -2.00 1.61
C ALA A 182 -10.01 -2.28 3.02
N SER A 183 -8.68 -2.18 3.18
CA SER A 183 -8.04 -2.35 4.49
C SER A 183 -8.42 -1.25 5.48
N ARG A 184 -8.53 0.00 5.00
CA ARG A 184 -8.89 1.17 5.78
C ARG A 184 -10.35 1.09 6.23
N GLU A 185 -11.25 0.68 5.34
CA GLU A 185 -12.66 0.47 5.67
C GLU A 185 -12.85 -0.60 6.75
N LEU A 186 -12.23 -1.77 6.60
CA LEU A 186 -12.26 -2.82 7.62
C LEU A 186 -11.66 -2.35 8.96
N ALA A 187 -10.57 -1.58 8.92
CA ALA A 187 -9.94 -1.06 10.13
C ALA A 187 -10.78 0.02 10.83
N LEU A 188 -11.46 0.89 10.07
CA LEU A 188 -12.45 1.85 10.60
C LEU A 188 -13.63 1.14 11.25
N ASN A 189 -14.05 0.00 10.69
CA ASN A 189 -15.06 -0.89 11.26
C ASN A 189 -14.53 -1.75 12.44
N GLY A 190 -13.29 -1.52 12.87
CA GLY A 190 -12.72 -2.09 14.09
C GLY A 190 -12.01 -3.43 13.93
N ALA A 191 -11.65 -3.83 12.70
CA ALA A 191 -10.82 -5.01 12.48
C ALA A 191 -9.47 -4.91 13.22
N GLN A 192 -9.00 -6.05 13.75
CA GLN A 192 -7.72 -6.19 14.44
C GLN A 192 -6.77 -7.14 13.69
N LEU A 193 -7.33 -8.10 12.96
CA LEU A 193 -6.62 -9.02 12.07
C LEU A 193 -7.29 -9.00 10.70
N LEU A 194 -6.51 -8.71 9.66
CA LEU A 194 -6.93 -8.84 8.27
C LEU A 194 -6.44 -10.19 7.72
N CYS A 195 -7.36 -11.06 7.34
CA CYS A 195 -7.07 -12.33 6.68
C CYS A 195 -7.13 -12.11 5.17
N ASN A 196 -6.00 -12.22 4.49
CA ASN A 196 -5.85 -11.88 3.08
C ASN A 196 -5.59 -13.13 2.24
N SER A 197 -6.61 -13.59 1.52
CA SER A 197 -6.51 -14.73 0.60
C SER A 197 -6.20 -14.21 -0.80
N ILE A 198 -5.00 -14.51 -1.32
CA ILE A 198 -4.53 -13.99 -2.61
C ILE A 198 -4.12 -15.12 -3.57
N ASN A 199 -4.14 -14.81 -4.86
CA ASN A 199 -3.59 -15.66 -5.92
C ASN A 199 -2.85 -14.79 -6.94
N THR A 200 -1.58 -14.51 -6.66
CA THR A 200 -0.76 -13.64 -7.51
C THR A 200 0.63 -14.23 -7.77
N PHE A 201 1.12 -14.02 -8.98
CA PHE A 201 2.49 -14.32 -9.41
C PHE A 201 3.47 -13.20 -9.02
N ALA A 202 2.95 -12.05 -8.58
CA ALA A 202 3.74 -10.88 -8.26
C ALA A 202 3.99 -10.78 -6.75
N ILE A 203 5.11 -10.17 -6.37
CA ILE A 203 5.51 -10.01 -4.97
C ILE A 203 5.21 -8.61 -4.43
N ASP A 204 4.55 -7.72 -5.18
CA ASP A 204 4.21 -6.36 -4.74
C ASP A 204 3.40 -6.37 -3.44
N GLN A 205 2.37 -7.23 -3.34
CA GLN A 205 1.56 -7.35 -2.13
C GLN A 205 2.41 -7.78 -0.93
N SER A 206 3.19 -8.85 -1.09
CA SER A 206 3.91 -9.44 0.03
C SER A 206 5.17 -8.66 0.44
N SER A 207 5.75 -7.88 -0.47
CA SER A 207 6.97 -7.11 -0.21
C SER A 207 6.71 -5.68 0.26
N LEU A 208 5.57 -5.11 -0.16
CA LEU A 208 5.32 -3.68 -0.03
C LEU A 208 3.93 -3.37 0.54
N HIS A 209 2.87 -3.84 -0.11
CA HIS A 209 1.52 -3.39 0.25
C HIS A 209 1.04 -3.97 1.58
N ASP A 210 1.14 -5.27 1.82
CA ASP A 210 0.66 -5.87 3.08
C ASP A 210 1.34 -5.25 4.32
N PRO A 211 2.68 -5.02 4.34
CA PRO A 211 3.32 -4.24 5.40
C PRO A 211 2.77 -2.82 5.56
N ALA A 212 2.49 -2.12 4.45
CA ALA A 212 1.90 -0.79 4.48
C ALA A 212 0.46 -0.83 5.04
N ARG A 213 -0.37 -1.80 4.63
CA ARG A 213 -1.74 -2.01 5.13
C ARG A 213 -1.75 -2.29 6.64
N ALA A 214 -0.82 -3.10 7.13
CA ALA A 214 -0.67 -3.38 8.56
C ALA A 214 -0.30 -2.10 9.34
N PHE A 215 0.76 -1.42 8.90
CA PHE A 215 1.28 -0.20 9.52
C PHE A 215 0.28 0.95 9.50
N GLU A 216 -0.31 1.25 8.34
CA GLU A 216 -1.19 2.40 8.17
C GLU A 216 -2.50 2.25 8.97
N ASN A 217 -2.93 1.01 9.26
CA ASN A 217 -4.16 0.72 9.97
C ASN A 217 -3.98 0.26 11.43
N ASN A 218 -2.74 0.04 11.88
CA ASN A 218 -2.42 -0.52 13.19
C ASN A 218 -3.09 -1.89 13.43
N VAL A 219 -3.01 -2.80 12.46
CA VAL A 219 -3.64 -4.13 12.50
C VAL A 219 -2.65 -5.23 12.11
N PHE A 220 -2.90 -6.45 12.55
CA PHE A 220 -2.19 -7.62 12.02
C PHE A 220 -2.71 -7.97 10.62
N VAL A 221 -1.84 -8.48 9.76
CA VAL A 221 -2.21 -9.01 8.44
C VAL A 221 -1.68 -10.44 8.31
N ALA A 222 -2.55 -11.37 7.89
CA ALA A 222 -2.22 -12.76 7.63
C ALA A 222 -2.56 -13.10 6.18
N THR A 223 -1.53 -13.16 5.34
CA THR A 223 -1.66 -13.35 3.89
C THR A 223 -1.31 -14.78 3.48
N ALA A 224 -2.20 -15.41 2.72
CA ALA A 224 -2.03 -16.73 2.13
C ALA A 224 -2.10 -16.62 0.59
N ASN A 225 -1.06 -17.07 -0.10
CA ASN A 225 -0.94 -17.02 -1.56
C ASN A 225 -0.80 -18.42 -2.17
N LYS A 226 -1.17 -18.59 -3.44
CA LYS A 226 -0.89 -19.82 -4.19
C LYS A 226 0.58 -19.96 -4.57
N VAL A 227 0.98 -21.21 -4.79
CA VAL A 227 2.26 -21.58 -5.42
C VAL A 227 2.00 -22.41 -6.68
N ALA A 228 3.06 -22.64 -7.46
CA ALA A 228 3.06 -23.42 -8.71
C ALA A 228 2.22 -22.82 -9.85
N VAL A 229 2.07 -23.58 -10.94
CA VAL A 229 1.45 -23.11 -12.20
C VAL A 229 0.01 -22.68 -11.94
N LEU A 230 -0.32 -21.46 -12.38
CA LEU A 230 -1.63 -20.84 -12.22
C LEU A 230 -2.56 -21.08 -13.43
N ILE A 231 -2.14 -21.93 -14.37
CA ILE A 231 -2.78 -22.19 -15.67
C ILE A 231 -2.71 -23.71 -15.96
N PRO A 232 -3.72 -24.33 -16.60
CA PRO A 232 -3.68 -25.76 -16.95
C PRO A 232 -2.49 -26.15 -17.83
N SER A 233 -1.90 -27.32 -17.57
CA SER A 233 -0.70 -27.84 -18.24
C SER A 233 -0.86 -28.10 -19.74
N GLU A 234 -2.08 -28.35 -20.21
CA GLU A 234 -2.39 -28.60 -21.64
C GLU A 234 -2.30 -27.33 -22.51
N GLN A 235 -2.19 -26.16 -21.87
CA GLN A 235 -2.06 -24.85 -22.51
C GLN A 235 -0.65 -24.27 -22.41
N MET A 236 0.33 -25.06 -21.93
CA MET A 236 1.72 -24.65 -21.81
C MET A 236 2.47 -24.84 -23.14
N GLU A 237 2.92 -23.74 -23.75
CA GLU A 237 4.06 -23.79 -24.68
C GLU A 237 5.37 -24.01 -23.89
N GLU A 238 6.42 -24.55 -24.53
CA GLU A 238 7.67 -25.04 -23.90
C GLU A 238 8.45 -23.99 -23.08
N ASP A 239 8.11 -22.70 -23.16
CA ASP A 239 8.73 -21.63 -22.39
C ASP A 239 7.94 -21.28 -21.11
N LEU A 240 8.42 -21.75 -19.96
CA LEU A 240 7.94 -21.34 -18.63
C LEU A 240 8.17 -19.83 -18.40
N ASN A 241 7.16 -19.01 -18.69
CA ASN A 241 7.16 -17.61 -18.27
C ASN A 241 6.94 -17.53 -16.74
N LEU A 242 7.82 -16.81 -16.04
CA LEU A 242 7.76 -16.56 -14.58
C LEU A 242 6.43 -15.97 -14.10
N THR A 243 5.65 -15.35 -15.00
CA THR A 243 4.32 -14.77 -14.75
C THR A 243 3.21 -15.80 -14.60
N ASN A 244 3.49 -17.07 -14.90
CA ASN A 244 2.50 -18.16 -14.85
C ASN A 244 2.58 -18.96 -13.55
N LEU A 245 3.47 -18.60 -12.62
CA LEU A 245 3.69 -19.30 -11.35
C LEU A 245 3.24 -18.41 -10.18
N GLY A 246 2.45 -18.94 -9.26
CA GLY A 246 2.13 -18.27 -8.00
C GLY A 246 3.42 -17.93 -7.26
N ALA A 247 3.50 -16.72 -6.70
CA ALA A 247 4.71 -16.25 -6.04
C ALA A 247 4.94 -16.91 -4.67
N GLY A 248 3.91 -17.54 -4.08
CA GLY A 248 3.92 -17.93 -2.68
C GLY A 248 4.12 -16.70 -1.79
N GLN A 249 5.13 -16.74 -0.92
CA GLN A 249 5.45 -15.66 0.02
C GLN A 249 4.34 -15.36 1.04
N SER A 250 3.58 -16.38 1.41
CA SER A 250 2.60 -16.26 2.49
C SER A 250 3.28 -15.84 3.78
N GLN A 251 2.66 -14.91 4.51
CA GLN A 251 3.30 -14.22 5.61
C GLN A 251 2.31 -13.69 6.65
N ILE A 252 2.83 -13.40 7.84
CA ILE A 252 2.11 -12.77 8.96
C ILE A 252 2.88 -11.53 9.37
N ILE A 253 2.16 -10.40 9.47
CA ILE A 253 2.73 -9.07 9.67
C ILE A 253 2.11 -8.42 10.90
N ALA A 254 2.96 -7.76 11.70
CA ALA A 254 2.58 -7.02 12.89
C ALA A 254 2.07 -5.60 12.56
N PRO A 255 1.34 -4.94 13.47
CA PRO A 255 0.81 -3.58 13.30
C PRO A 255 1.85 -2.49 13.02
N ASP A 256 3.13 -2.73 13.29
CA ASP A 256 4.23 -1.81 12.95
C ASP A 256 4.77 -2.01 11.52
N GLY A 257 4.22 -2.98 10.77
CA GLY A 257 4.68 -3.38 9.43
C GLY A 257 5.77 -4.46 9.45
N LYS A 258 6.20 -4.94 10.62
CA LYS A 258 7.23 -5.97 10.74
C LYS A 258 6.68 -7.34 10.34
N ILE A 259 7.40 -8.02 9.46
CA ILE A 259 7.11 -9.42 9.10
C ILE A 259 7.49 -10.32 10.28
N LEU A 260 6.49 -10.97 10.89
CA LEU A 260 6.68 -11.91 11.99
C LEU A 260 7.08 -13.29 11.48
N ALA A 261 6.49 -13.72 10.36
CA ALA A 261 6.76 -15.01 9.75
C ALA A 261 6.50 -14.94 8.24
N LYS A 262 7.32 -15.62 7.44
CA LYS A 262 7.21 -15.63 5.97
C LYS A 262 7.76 -16.93 5.38
N LEU A 263 7.05 -17.51 4.41
CA LEU A 263 7.57 -18.57 3.57
C LEU A 263 8.42 -17.96 2.45
N THR A 264 9.72 -18.22 2.42
CA THR A 264 10.64 -17.63 1.43
C THR A 264 10.83 -18.49 0.19
N HIS A 265 10.40 -19.74 0.22
CA HIS A 265 10.46 -20.67 -0.90
C HIS A 265 9.12 -20.73 -1.64
N ASN A 266 9.15 -21.09 -2.92
CA ASN A 266 7.95 -21.27 -3.74
C ASN A 266 7.50 -22.74 -3.74
N GLU A 267 7.33 -23.31 -2.55
CA GLU A 267 6.85 -24.71 -2.39
C GLU A 267 5.63 -24.74 -1.47
N GLU A 268 4.83 -25.81 -1.58
CA GLU A 268 3.71 -26.03 -0.67
C GLU A 268 4.19 -26.04 0.79
N GLY A 269 3.51 -25.27 1.65
CA GLY A 269 3.91 -25.14 3.04
C GLY A 269 2.97 -24.30 3.86
N PHE A 270 3.25 -24.21 5.16
CA PHE A 270 2.59 -23.29 6.07
C PHE A 270 3.62 -22.66 6.99
N ILE A 271 3.31 -21.48 7.50
CA ILE A 271 4.08 -20.81 8.55
C ILE A 271 3.11 -20.21 9.56
N PHE A 272 3.57 -20.01 10.80
CA PHE A 272 2.74 -19.46 11.87
C PHE A 272 3.49 -18.41 12.68
N ALA A 273 2.72 -17.57 13.36
CA ALA A 273 3.21 -16.65 14.37
C ALA A 273 2.21 -16.56 15.52
N ASP A 274 2.72 -16.30 16.71
CA ASP A 274 1.89 -15.94 17.86
C ASP A 274 1.68 -14.41 17.84
N ILE A 275 0.41 -14.00 17.91
CA ILE A 275 0.02 -12.59 17.91
C ILE A 275 -0.85 -12.29 19.13
N ASP A 276 -0.80 -11.05 19.59
CA ASP A 276 -1.60 -10.59 20.72
C ASP A 276 -2.67 -9.61 20.25
N LEU A 277 -3.93 -10.00 20.40
CA LEU A 277 -5.10 -9.15 20.13
C LEU A 277 -5.83 -8.77 21.43
N ASN A 278 -5.28 -9.13 22.60
CA ASN A 278 -5.97 -8.96 23.86
C ASN A 278 -6.19 -7.48 24.17
N GLU A 279 -7.40 -7.19 24.62
CA GLU A 279 -7.74 -5.90 25.21
C GLU A 279 -7.54 -6.01 26.73
N VAL A 280 -6.66 -5.20 27.31
CA VAL A 280 -6.41 -5.17 28.76
C VAL A 280 -7.39 -4.18 29.39
N MET A 281 -8.31 -4.67 30.22
CA MET A 281 -9.19 -3.81 31.00
C MET A 281 -8.43 -3.24 32.21
N THR A 282 -8.28 -1.93 32.26
CA THR A 282 -7.90 -1.18 33.47
C THR A 282 -9.16 -0.67 34.17
N GLU A 283 -9.05 -0.20 35.42
CA GLU A 283 -10.19 0.31 36.21
C GLU A 283 -10.94 1.46 35.52
N THR A 284 -10.33 2.13 34.54
CA THR A 284 -10.90 3.28 33.83
C THR A 284 -11.03 3.11 32.32
N GLU A 285 -10.25 2.23 31.66
CA GLU A 285 -10.23 2.11 30.19
C GLU A 285 -9.88 0.70 29.69
N ILE A 286 -10.42 0.33 28.52
CA ILE A 286 -9.98 -0.84 27.75
C ILE A 286 -8.74 -0.41 26.94
N GLN A 287 -7.57 -0.97 27.24
CA GLN A 287 -6.33 -0.74 26.48
C GLN A 287 -6.08 -1.90 25.52
N SER A 288 -6.26 -1.67 24.23
CA SER A 288 -5.69 -2.49 23.16
C SER A 288 -4.62 -1.68 22.44
N ASN A 289 -3.50 -2.30 22.08
CA ASN A 289 -2.49 -1.66 21.23
C ASN A 289 -2.77 -1.89 19.74
N VAL A 290 -3.81 -2.64 19.41
CA VAL A 290 -4.17 -3.07 18.04
C VAL A 290 -5.53 -2.47 17.66
N GLY A 291 -5.67 -2.12 16.39
CA GLY A 291 -6.83 -1.48 15.80
C GLY A 291 -6.58 0.01 15.55
N LEU A 292 -7.24 0.53 14.52
CA LEU A 292 -7.05 1.91 14.06
C LEU A 292 -7.41 2.96 15.12
N ASN A 293 -8.42 2.68 15.95
CA ASN A 293 -8.83 3.56 17.05
C ASN A 293 -7.75 3.73 18.13
N HIS A 294 -6.80 2.81 18.22
CA HIS A 294 -5.67 2.86 19.15
C HIS A 294 -4.40 3.39 18.48
N LYS A 295 -4.45 3.68 17.18
CA LYS A 295 -3.30 4.19 16.45
C LYS A 295 -2.98 5.60 16.91
N SER A 296 -1.74 5.79 17.35
CA SER A 296 -1.17 7.10 17.66
C SER A 296 0.20 7.23 17.03
N ARG A 297 0.51 8.44 16.59
CA ARG A 297 1.85 8.83 16.14
C ARG A 297 2.80 8.89 17.34
N PRO A 298 4.12 8.76 17.15
CA PRO A 298 5.09 8.88 18.24
C PRO A 298 5.07 10.22 19.00
N ASP A 299 4.62 11.31 18.35
CA ASP A 299 4.39 12.60 19.00
C ASP A 299 3.12 12.67 19.87
N GLY A 300 2.35 11.57 19.97
CA GLY A 300 1.10 11.48 20.72
C GLY A 300 -0.16 11.84 19.92
N THR A 301 -0.03 12.15 18.64
CA THR A 301 -1.19 12.44 17.78
C THR A 301 -2.03 11.18 17.58
N GLN A 302 -3.24 11.18 18.13
CA GLN A 302 -4.23 10.12 17.89
C GLN A 302 -4.74 10.19 16.45
N PHE A 303 -4.87 9.03 15.79
CA PHE A 303 -5.34 8.94 14.41
C PHE A 303 -6.73 9.57 14.21
N SER A 304 -7.63 9.46 15.20
CA SER A 304 -8.96 10.09 15.17
C SER A 304 -8.92 11.61 14.99
N LYS A 305 -7.86 12.28 15.45
CA LYS A 305 -7.64 13.72 15.25
C LYS A 305 -7.06 14.04 13.87
N GLN A 306 -6.43 13.07 13.22
CA GLN A 306 -5.87 13.23 11.88
C GLN A 306 -6.91 12.94 10.80
N LEU A 307 -7.90 12.09 11.05
CA LEU A 307 -8.89 11.71 10.05
C LEU A 307 -9.80 12.91 9.69
N ARG A 308 -9.85 13.27 8.41
CA ARG A 308 -10.70 14.35 7.89
C ARG A 308 -11.55 13.90 6.70
N PRO A 309 -12.58 13.04 6.88
CA PRO A 309 -13.34 12.47 5.77
C PRO A 309 -14.06 13.54 4.94
N GLU A 310 -14.61 14.57 5.59
CA GLU A 310 -15.28 15.70 4.93
C GLU A 310 -14.34 16.45 3.98
N LEU A 311 -13.06 16.61 4.34
CA LEU A 311 -12.04 17.22 3.49
C LEU A 311 -11.84 16.39 2.22
N TYR A 312 -11.62 15.08 2.35
CA TYR A 312 -11.35 14.22 1.21
C TYR A 312 -12.56 14.13 0.27
N GLN A 313 -13.77 14.07 0.84
CA GLN A 313 -15.02 14.07 0.09
C GLN A 313 -15.19 15.37 -0.70
N ALA A 314 -15.05 16.52 -0.05
CA ALA A 314 -15.18 17.82 -0.69
C ALA A 314 -14.16 18.00 -1.84
N LEU A 315 -12.90 17.63 -1.61
CA LEU A 315 -11.86 17.71 -2.64
C LEU A 315 -12.15 16.74 -3.81
N THR A 316 -12.57 15.51 -3.52
CA THR A 316 -12.91 14.52 -4.56
C THR A 316 -14.13 14.96 -5.38
N GLU A 317 -15.14 15.55 -4.75
CA GLU A 317 -16.32 16.08 -5.43
C GLU A 317 -15.99 17.26 -6.34
N ALA A 318 -15.11 18.17 -5.90
CA ALA A 318 -14.65 19.28 -6.72
C ALA A 318 -13.98 18.81 -8.03
N ILE A 319 -13.21 17.71 -7.96
CA ILE A 319 -12.63 17.08 -9.16
C ILE A 319 -13.74 16.60 -10.10
N ARG A 320 -14.68 15.79 -9.60
CA ARG A 320 -15.78 15.21 -10.40
C ARG A 320 -16.63 16.30 -11.07
N GLN A 321 -16.89 17.39 -10.37
CA GLN A 321 -17.65 18.52 -10.93
C GLN A 321 -16.89 19.20 -12.08
N THR A 322 -15.57 19.35 -11.95
CA THR A 322 -14.71 19.93 -12.99
C THR A 322 -14.66 19.05 -14.24
N GLU A 323 -14.57 17.72 -14.07
CA GLU A 323 -14.61 16.76 -15.18
C GLU A 323 -15.98 16.71 -15.88
N ASN A 324 -17.08 16.81 -15.13
CA ASN A 324 -18.43 16.81 -15.69
C ASN A 324 -18.76 18.10 -16.46
N THR A 325 -18.15 19.24 -16.10
CA THR A 325 -18.42 20.53 -16.76
C THR A 325 -17.52 20.80 -17.96
N LYS A 326 -16.33 20.19 -18.03
CA LYS A 326 -15.39 20.36 -19.16
C LYS A 326 -15.34 19.15 -20.12
N GLY A 327 -16.15 18.11 -19.88
CA GLY A 327 -15.83 16.77 -20.37
C GLY A 327 -14.59 16.24 -19.65
N ALA A 328 -14.35 14.92 -19.69
CA ALA A 328 -13.08 14.34 -19.19
C ALA A 328 -11.94 15.25 -19.66
N PRO A 329 -10.99 15.65 -18.79
CA PRO A 329 -9.96 16.60 -19.16
C PRO A 329 -9.18 16.01 -20.33
N GLN A 330 -9.59 16.37 -21.54
CA GLN A 330 -8.69 16.52 -22.64
C GLN A 330 -7.81 17.66 -22.18
N TYR A 331 -6.75 17.32 -21.45
CA TYR A 331 -5.53 18.09 -21.54
C TYR A 331 -5.18 18.11 -23.03
N GLU A 332 -5.76 19.05 -23.77
CA GLU A 332 -5.13 19.65 -24.95
C GLU A 332 -3.87 20.35 -24.41
N SER A 333 -2.93 19.56 -23.91
CA SER A 333 -1.61 20.01 -23.55
C SER A 333 -0.89 20.16 -24.87
N THR A 334 -0.74 21.40 -25.29
CA THR A 334 0.33 21.82 -26.19
C THR A 334 1.71 21.66 -25.54
N ASP A 335 1.79 21.37 -24.22
CA ASP A 335 3.02 21.29 -23.43
C ASP A 335 3.29 19.86 -22.93
N LYS A 336 4.05 19.11 -23.75
CA LYS A 336 4.47 17.73 -23.53
C LYS A 336 5.03 17.50 -22.12
N VAL A 337 4.49 16.52 -21.37
CA VAL A 337 5.08 16.08 -20.09
C VAL A 337 6.52 15.60 -20.35
N PRO A 338 7.53 16.10 -19.61
CA PRO A 338 8.91 15.75 -19.86
C PRO A 338 9.20 14.29 -19.52
N LEU A 339 10.09 13.67 -20.31
CA LEU A 339 10.52 12.29 -20.11
C LEU A 339 11.22 12.11 -18.76
N THR A 340 12.02 13.10 -18.38
CA THR A 340 12.85 13.08 -17.17
C THR A 340 12.80 14.42 -16.46
N ALA A 341 12.99 14.40 -15.14
CA ALA A 341 13.31 15.59 -14.34
C ALA A 341 14.44 15.25 -13.37
N ASN A 342 15.40 16.17 -13.22
CA ASN A 342 16.49 16.07 -12.25
C ASN A 342 16.00 16.55 -10.89
N VAL A 343 16.03 15.67 -9.89
CA VAL A 343 15.64 16.00 -8.53
C VAL A 343 16.79 15.76 -7.56
N ALA A 344 16.84 16.52 -6.48
CA ALA A 344 17.80 16.29 -5.41
C ALA A 344 17.15 16.46 -4.05
N ILE A 345 17.50 15.57 -3.12
CA ILE A 345 17.32 15.81 -1.70
C ILE A 345 18.60 16.47 -1.19
N PHE A 346 18.44 17.60 -0.48
CA PHE A 346 19.52 18.27 0.22
C PHE A 346 19.17 18.43 1.70
N ALA A 347 19.92 17.74 2.56
CA ALA A 347 19.72 17.77 4.01
C ALA A 347 20.98 18.25 4.71
N THR A 348 21.01 19.55 5.04
CA THR A 348 22.11 20.14 5.80
C THR A 348 22.06 19.75 7.27
N TYR A 349 23.24 19.69 7.90
CA TYR A 349 23.42 19.55 9.35
C TYR A 349 23.59 20.90 10.06
N LYS A 350 23.62 22.00 9.31
CA LYS A 350 23.68 23.36 9.86
C LYS A 350 22.30 23.83 10.29
N SER A 351 22.20 24.99 10.92
CA SER A 351 20.93 25.57 11.38
C SER A 351 20.92 27.09 11.20
N ASN A 352 19.72 27.67 11.28
CA ASN A 352 19.44 29.09 11.09
C ASN A 352 20.04 29.63 9.78
N GLU A 353 20.64 30.81 9.80
CA GLU A 353 21.21 31.49 8.63
C GLU A 353 22.29 30.64 7.94
N GLN A 354 23.10 29.91 8.71
CA GLN A 354 24.15 29.05 8.15
C GLN A 354 23.57 27.89 7.33
N ALA A 355 22.35 27.43 7.64
CA ALA A 355 21.66 26.43 6.85
C ALA A 355 21.16 27.03 5.52
N ILE A 356 20.67 28.27 5.54
CA ILE A 356 20.23 29.00 4.34
C ILE A 356 21.43 29.21 3.40
N GLU A 357 22.55 29.72 3.92
CA GLU A 357 23.80 29.90 3.17
C GLU A 357 24.27 28.59 2.51
N ASP A 358 24.13 27.47 3.22
CA ASP A 358 24.53 26.15 2.74
C ASP A 358 23.64 25.63 1.59
N VAL A 359 22.35 25.97 1.61
CA VAL A 359 21.42 25.71 0.50
C VAL A 359 21.76 26.62 -0.69
N CYS A 360 21.99 27.91 -0.47
CA CYS A 360 22.40 28.83 -1.54
C CYS A 360 23.69 28.34 -2.23
N GLN A 361 24.70 27.97 -1.45
CA GLN A 361 25.95 27.41 -1.97
C GLN A 361 25.69 26.11 -2.75
N TYR A 362 24.75 25.26 -2.32
CA TYR A 362 24.38 24.09 -3.10
C TYR A 362 23.76 24.46 -4.44
N ILE A 363 22.81 25.40 -4.47
CA ILE A 363 22.11 25.84 -5.69
C ILE A 363 23.11 26.39 -6.71
N GLU A 364 24.02 27.27 -6.29
CA GLU A 364 25.03 27.90 -7.17
C GLU A 364 25.95 26.86 -7.82
N ASN A 365 26.28 25.79 -7.10
CA ASN A 365 27.25 24.80 -7.53
C ASN A 365 26.63 23.56 -8.22
N ASN A 366 25.30 23.47 -8.32
CA ASN A 366 24.62 22.26 -8.82
C ASN A 366 23.47 22.59 -9.75
N VAL A 367 23.39 21.90 -10.88
CA VAL A 367 22.22 21.92 -11.77
C VAL A 367 21.26 20.82 -11.32
N THR A 368 20.04 21.18 -10.94
CA THR A 368 18.97 20.27 -10.50
C THR A 368 17.66 21.01 -10.67
N ASP A 369 16.66 20.41 -11.29
CA ASP A 369 15.39 21.07 -11.61
C ASP A 369 14.56 21.30 -10.35
N ILE A 370 14.45 20.28 -9.47
CA ILE A 370 13.75 20.38 -8.18
C ILE A 370 14.66 19.96 -7.02
N ILE A 371 14.82 20.85 -6.05
CA ILE A 371 15.60 20.64 -4.84
C ILE A 371 14.62 20.49 -3.67
N GLN A 372 14.54 19.30 -3.11
CA GLN A 372 13.73 18.99 -1.94
C GLN A 372 14.57 19.10 -0.67
N LEU A 373 14.10 19.90 0.28
CA LEU A 373 14.70 20.05 1.60
C LEU A 373 13.78 19.42 2.67
N PRO A 374 14.33 18.98 3.81
CA PRO A 374 13.55 18.58 4.96
C PRO A 374 12.57 19.67 5.42
N GLU A 375 11.54 19.27 6.14
CA GLU A 375 10.63 20.19 6.83
C GLU A 375 11.38 21.08 7.82
N LEU A 376 11.15 22.40 7.75
CA LEU A 376 11.83 23.42 8.57
C LEU A 376 13.33 23.15 8.66
N PHE A 377 13.99 22.88 7.53
CA PHE A 377 15.35 22.30 7.51
C PHE A 377 16.41 23.11 8.27
N PHE A 378 16.19 24.39 8.51
CA PHE A 378 17.10 25.29 9.23
C PHE A 378 16.87 25.27 10.75
N ILE A 379 15.85 24.56 11.24
CA ILE A 379 15.54 24.43 12.67
C ILE A 379 16.10 23.12 13.21
N ALA A 380 17.04 23.21 14.16
CA ALA A 380 17.64 22.03 14.79
C ALA A 380 16.67 21.31 15.71
N ASP A 381 16.10 22.07 16.65
CA ASP A 381 15.13 21.59 17.62
C ASP A 381 13.77 22.21 17.28
N LYS A 382 12.87 21.39 16.77
CA LYS A 382 11.54 21.81 16.33
C LYS A 382 10.60 22.11 17.51
N THR A 383 10.94 21.71 18.74
CA THR A 383 10.10 21.97 19.92
C THR A 383 10.03 23.47 20.26
N ILE A 384 11.02 24.26 19.85
CA ILE A 384 11.02 25.72 20.02
C ILE A 384 9.85 26.38 19.28
N THR A 385 9.25 25.71 18.28
CA THR A 385 8.07 26.22 17.57
C THR A 385 6.83 26.34 18.45
N HIS A 386 6.81 25.76 19.66
CA HIS A 386 5.72 25.96 20.61
C HIS A 386 5.72 27.36 21.24
N GLU A 387 6.87 28.03 21.28
CA GLU A 387 7.02 29.37 21.84
C GLU A 387 6.66 30.45 20.81
N VAL A 388 5.78 31.38 21.18
CA VAL A 388 5.28 32.45 20.27
C VAL A 388 6.44 33.32 19.76
N GLU A 389 7.35 33.72 20.65
CA GLU A 389 8.48 34.59 20.30
C GLU A 389 9.46 33.90 19.35
N GLN A 390 9.71 32.60 19.55
CA GLN A 390 10.57 31.82 18.67
C GLN A 390 9.94 31.65 17.29
N ARG A 391 8.61 31.44 17.20
CA ARG A 391 7.92 31.40 15.90
C ARG A 391 8.08 32.69 15.11
N ALA A 392 8.03 33.85 15.75
CA ALA A 392 8.25 35.14 15.08
C ALA A 392 9.68 35.25 14.50
N GLN A 393 10.68 34.72 15.21
CA GLN A 393 12.06 34.65 14.71
C GLN A 393 12.19 33.68 13.53
N ILE A 394 11.56 32.50 13.62
CA ILE A 394 11.52 31.50 12.55
C ILE A 394 10.82 32.06 11.30
N GLU A 395 9.76 32.83 11.48
CA GLU A 395 9.08 33.51 10.37
C GLU A 395 10.00 34.56 9.72
N SER A 396 10.78 35.32 10.50
CA SER A 396 11.78 36.24 9.96
C SER A 396 12.85 35.50 9.15
N LEU A 397 13.34 34.36 9.64
CA LEU A 397 14.27 33.49 8.91
C LEU A 397 13.63 32.90 7.64
N SER A 398 12.34 32.59 7.68
CA SER A 398 11.59 32.09 6.52
C SER A 398 11.54 33.13 5.41
N LYS A 399 11.35 34.41 5.74
CA LYS A 399 11.39 35.52 4.77
C LYS A 399 12.79 35.69 4.18
N GLN A 400 13.82 35.69 5.03
CA GLN A 400 15.22 35.74 4.59
C GLN A 400 15.59 34.57 3.67
N LEU A 401 15.12 33.36 3.99
CA LEU A 401 15.32 32.17 3.16
C LEU A 401 14.73 32.36 1.78
N ILE A 402 13.48 32.82 1.67
CA ILE A 402 12.82 33.05 0.38
C ILE A 402 13.65 34.03 -0.45
N GLU A 403 14.04 35.17 0.13
CA GLU A 403 14.84 36.21 -0.55
C GLU A 403 16.19 35.68 -1.04
N GLN A 404 16.96 35.00 -0.18
CA GLN A 404 18.30 34.51 -0.52
C GLN A 404 18.26 33.35 -1.51
N VAL A 405 17.32 32.42 -1.35
CA VAL A 405 17.17 31.28 -2.24
C VAL A 405 16.70 31.73 -3.61
N SER A 406 15.69 32.61 -3.70
CA SER A 406 15.22 33.10 -5.00
C SER A 406 16.30 33.88 -5.76
N ALA A 407 17.18 34.59 -5.06
CA ALA A 407 18.27 35.36 -5.68
C ALA A 407 19.33 34.48 -6.38
N VAL A 408 19.47 33.21 -5.98
CA VAL A 408 20.46 32.28 -6.55
C VAL A 408 19.84 31.20 -7.46
N LEU A 409 18.51 31.09 -7.47
CA LEU A 409 17.81 30.17 -8.36
C LEU A 409 17.88 30.65 -9.81
N ARG A 410 18.04 29.68 -10.71
CA ARG A 410 17.99 29.90 -12.16
C ARG A 410 16.58 29.65 -12.68
N PRO A 411 16.24 30.14 -13.89
CA PRO A 411 15.00 29.75 -14.56
C PRO A 411 14.83 28.24 -14.58
N PHE A 412 13.59 27.77 -14.34
CA PHE A 412 13.22 26.35 -14.26
C PHE A 412 13.90 25.56 -13.13
N GLN A 413 14.41 26.25 -12.11
CA GLN A 413 14.94 25.65 -10.89
C GLN A 413 14.05 25.98 -9.69
N TYR A 414 13.70 24.97 -8.91
CA TYR A 414 12.75 25.09 -7.81
C TYR A 414 13.28 24.51 -6.51
N VAL A 415 12.93 25.13 -5.39
CA VAL A 415 13.21 24.61 -4.03
C VAL A 415 11.89 24.35 -3.32
N CYS A 416 11.72 23.15 -2.78
CA CYS A 416 10.60 22.79 -1.93
C CYS A 416 11.05 22.48 -0.50
N THR A 417 10.38 23.08 0.48
CA THR A 417 10.58 22.84 1.92
C THR A 417 9.29 23.17 2.67
N SER A 418 9.32 23.24 4.00
CA SER A 418 8.26 23.88 4.79
C SER A 418 8.81 25.08 5.57
N LEU A 419 7.95 26.09 5.75
CA LEU A 419 8.25 27.36 6.42
C LEU A 419 7.15 27.75 7.40
N ILE A 420 7.44 28.75 8.24
CA ILE A 420 6.43 29.50 8.97
C ILE A 420 6.25 30.84 8.26
N ILE A 421 5.07 31.08 7.70
CA ILE A 421 4.73 32.35 7.04
C ILE A 421 3.40 32.82 7.60
N GLU A 422 3.33 34.07 8.05
CA GLU A 422 2.13 34.65 8.65
C GLU A 422 1.58 33.81 9.81
N GLY A 423 2.48 33.23 10.63
CA GLY A 423 2.13 32.34 11.74
C GLY A 423 1.61 30.96 11.35
N VAL A 424 1.67 30.55 10.07
CA VAL A 424 1.19 29.25 9.57
C VAL A 424 2.34 28.36 9.14
N HIS A 425 2.34 27.09 9.56
CA HIS A 425 3.24 26.06 9.05
C HIS A 425 2.72 25.51 7.71
N GLN A 426 3.54 25.62 6.67
CA GLN A 426 3.12 25.21 5.34
C GLN A 426 4.31 24.79 4.47
N ALA A 427 4.07 23.84 3.56
CA ALA A 427 5.01 23.55 2.48
C ALA A 427 5.07 24.75 1.54
N VAL A 428 6.23 25.00 0.97
CA VAL A 428 6.47 26.11 0.03
C VAL A 428 7.21 25.62 -1.19
N LEU A 429 6.97 26.28 -2.32
CA LEU A 429 7.75 26.16 -3.55
C LEU A 429 8.32 27.52 -3.89
N ILE A 430 9.64 27.59 -4.10
CA ILE A 430 10.37 28.83 -4.36
C ILE A 430 11.03 28.72 -5.74
N ASN A 431 10.93 29.78 -6.53
CA ASN A 431 11.61 29.95 -7.81
C ASN A 431 12.48 31.23 -7.80
N GLU A 432 13.03 31.61 -8.95
CA GLU A 432 13.85 32.82 -9.11
C GLU A 432 13.10 34.14 -8.86
N HIS A 433 11.76 34.09 -8.83
CA HIS A 433 10.90 35.25 -8.56
C HIS A 433 10.43 35.33 -7.10
N GLY A 434 10.81 34.37 -6.26
CA GLY A 434 10.41 34.31 -4.85
C GLY A 434 9.50 33.11 -4.56
N LEU A 435 8.51 33.33 -3.70
CA LEU A 435 7.53 32.32 -3.32
C LEU A 435 6.55 32.08 -4.48
N LEU A 436 6.57 30.88 -5.06
CA LEU A 436 5.72 30.48 -6.17
C LEU A 436 4.39 29.89 -5.70
N ALA A 437 4.42 29.03 -4.68
CA ALA A 437 3.23 28.37 -4.17
C ALA A 437 3.38 27.95 -2.71
N THR A 438 2.26 27.73 -2.03
CA THR A 438 2.18 27.27 -0.65
C THR A 438 1.15 26.16 -0.51
N GLN A 439 1.39 25.20 0.38
CA GLN A 439 0.40 24.22 0.82
C GLN A 439 0.37 24.20 2.34
N GLN A 440 -0.75 24.66 2.92
CA GLN A 440 -0.97 24.57 4.36
C GLN A 440 -1.05 23.11 4.80
N GLN A 441 -0.59 22.85 6.02
CA GLN A 441 -0.73 21.53 6.66
C GLN A 441 -2.22 21.14 6.72
N LEU A 442 -2.56 19.95 6.23
CA LEU A 442 -3.96 19.52 6.08
C LEU A 442 -4.47 18.75 7.30
N HIS A 443 -3.59 18.02 7.99
CA HIS A 443 -3.96 17.19 9.12
C HIS A 443 -3.34 17.67 10.41
N PHE A 444 -4.04 17.42 11.52
CA PHE A 444 -3.50 17.70 12.83
C PHE A 444 -2.24 16.87 13.10
N CYS A 445 -1.22 17.50 13.66
CA CYS A 445 -0.08 16.84 14.28
C CYS A 445 0.32 17.59 15.55
N GLN A 446 0.73 16.86 16.57
CA GLN A 446 1.03 17.41 17.88
C GLN A 446 2.25 18.33 17.84
N ARG A 447 3.24 18.01 17.00
CA ARG A 447 4.43 18.86 16.76
C ARG A 447 4.08 20.29 16.34
N TYR A 448 3.02 20.46 15.55
CA TYR A 448 2.59 21.76 15.03
C TYR A 448 1.16 22.10 15.41
N GLN A 449 0.71 21.69 16.60
CA GLN A 449 -0.65 21.95 17.09
C GLN A 449 -1.07 23.44 17.11
N TRP A 450 -0.12 24.35 16.98
CA TRP A 450 -0.32 25.80 16.96
C TRP A 450 -0.71 26.37 15.59
N THR A 451 -0.50 25.63 14.49
CA THR A 451 -0.84 26.12 13.14
C THR A 451 -2.33 25.88 12.85
N PRO A 452 -3.04 26.80 12.19
CA PRO A 452 -4.30 26.45 11.55
C PRO A 452 -4.07 25.38 10.48
N LEU A 453 -5.08 24.53 10.26
CA LEU A 453 -5.09 23.54 9.19
C LEU A 453 -5.71 24.12 7.93
N GLY A 454 -5.21 23.70 6.77
CA GLY A 454 -5.78 24.02 5.47
C GLY A 454 -6.93 23.09 5.07
N ASP A 455 -7.80 23.59 4.19
CA ASP A 455 -8.96 22.86 3.65
C ASP A 455 -8.87 22.66 2.12
N GLU A 456 -7.76 23.09 1.52
CA GLU A 456 -7.54 23.05 0.09
C GLU A 456 -6.24 22.30 -0.24
N LEU A 457 -6.29 21.48 -1.29
CA LEU A 457 -5.11 20.85 -1.85
C LEU A 457 -4.66 21.63 -3.10
N THR A 458 -3.51 22.28 -2.99
CA THR A 458 -2.92 23.06 -4.08
C THR A 458 -2.20 22.16 -5.08
N ILE A 459 -2.69 22.16 -6.31
CA ILE A 459 -2.10 21.45 -7.45
C ILE A 459 -1.36 22.46 -8.32
N ILE A 460 -0.10 22.19 -8.63
CA ILE A 460 0.79 23.15 -9.28
C ILE A 460 1.24 22.57 -10.62
N GLU A 461 0.97 23.29 -11.70
CA GLU A 461 1.63 23.07 -12.98
C GLU A 461 2.99 23.77 -12.96
N LEU A 462 4.06 22.97 -12.98
CA LEU A 462 5.43 23.42 -12.86
C LEU A 462 6.12 23.34 -14.23
N PRO A 463 6.51 24.48 -14.83
CA PRO A 463 7.24 24.46 -16.09
C PRO A 463 8.68 24.01 -15.86
N LEU A 464 9.17 23.10 -16.69
CA LEU A 464 10.57 22.69 -16.80
C LEU A 464 11.07 23.00 -18.22
N GLU A 465 12.38 22.94 -18.44
CA GLU A 465 12.97 23.21 -19.77
C GLU A 465 12.37 22.36 -20.91
N GLN A 466 11.89 21.15 -20.58
CA GLN A 466 11.41 20.16 -21.56
C GLN A 466 9.88 20.00 -21.56
N GLY A 467 9.15 20.85 -20.84
CA GLY A 467 7.69 20.85 -20.72
C GLY A 467 7.21 20.93 -19.27
N ASN A 468 5.92 20.68 -19.02
CA ASN A 468 5.31 20.92 -17.71
C ASN A 468 5.09 19.61 -16.95
N ILE A 469 5.22 19.66 -15.62
CA ILE A 469 4.81 18.58 -14.72
C ILE A 469 3.76 19.10 -13.73
N ILE A 470 2.82 18.25 -13.35
CA ILE A 470 1.85 18.55 -12.31
C ILE A 470 2.39 18.01 -10.99
N ILE A 471 2.41 18.83 -9.95
CA ILE A 471 2.90 18.43 -8.63
C ILE A 471 1.92 18.78 -7.51
N ALA A 472 2.09 18.10 -6.37
CA ALA A 472 1.54 18.50 -5.09
C ALA A 472 2.64 18.49 -4.03
N MET A 473 2.46 19.24 -2.95
CA MET A 473 3.35 19.26 -1.79
C MET A 473 2.57 18.76 -0.57
N LEU A 474 3.17 17.95 0.31
CA LEU A 474 2.55 17.54 1.57
C LEU A 474 3.61 17.58 2.67
N THR A 475 3.33 18.26 3.79
CA THR A 475 4.28 18.45 4.90
C THR A 475 3.76 17.82 6.19
N ALA A 476 4.54 17.89 7.28
CA ALA A 476 4.20 17.25 8.55
C ALA A 476 3.87 15.77 8.35
N ASP A 477 2.69 15.37 8.82
CA ASP A 477 2.22 14.00 8.73
C ASP A 477 1.29 13.77 7.52
N ASP A 478 1.08 14.77 6.65
CA ASP A 478 0.05 14.72 5.60
C ASP A 478 0.30 13.58 4.61
N ALA A 479 1.57 13.33 4.23
CA ALA A 479 1.93 12.26 3.30
C ALA A 479 1.71 10.84 3.88
N ASN A 480 1.51 10.72 5.20
CA ASN A 480 1.18 9.45 5.85
C ASN A 480 -0.32 9.12 5.80
N ILE A 481 -1.16 10.07 5.37
CA ILE A 481 -2.60 9.89 5.21
C ILE A 481 -2.89 9.41 3.77
N PRO A 482 -3.25 8.12 3.56
CA PRO A 482 -3.52 7.60 2.21
C PRO A 482 -4.54 8.43 1.43
N GLU A 483 -5.60 8.85 2.11
CA GLU A 483 -6.75 9.50 1.51
C GLU A 483 -6.36 10.78 0.78
N VAL A 484 -5.49 11.61 1.38
CA VAL A 484 -5.07 12.87 0.75
C VAL A 484 -4.10 12.64 -0.42
N VAL A 485 -3.26 11.60 -0.35
CA VAL A 485 -2.38 11.23 -1.46
C VAL A 485 -3.20 10.69 -2.64
N LYS A 486 -4.28 9.95 -2.35
CA LYS A 486 -5.24 9.51 -3.37
C LYS A 486 -5.93 10.69 -4.02
N VAL A 487 -6.43 11.66 -3.24
CA VAL A 487 -7.02 12.90 -3.76
C VAL A 487 -6.03 13.65 -4.66
N ALA A 488 -4.78 13.82 -4.23
CA ALA A 488 -3.72 14.43 -5.05
C ALA A 488 -3.51 13.67 -6.37
N THR A 489 -3.55 12.35 -6.33
CA THR A 489 -3.41 11.50 -7.51
C THR A 489 -4.61 11.63 -8.47
N LEU A 490 -5.83 11.80 -7.95
CA LEU A 490 -7.03 12.05 -8.76
C LEU A 490 -6.92 13.38 -9.52
N HIS A 491 -6.17 14.36 -9.00
CA HIS A 491 -5.82 15.59 -9.71
C HIS A 491 -4.73 15.43 -10.80
N GLY A 492 -4.26 14.20 -11.06
CA GLY A 492 -3.32 13.96 -12.16
C GLY A 492 -1.87 14.34 -11.87
N ILE A 493 -1.46 14.47 -10.60
CA ILE A 493 -0.06 14.78 -10.27
C ILE A 493 0.91 13.73 -10.84
N HIS A 494 2.09 14.19 -11.24
CA HIS A 494 3.21 13.34 -11.67
C HIS A 494 4.24 13.15 -10.55
N VAL A 495 4.45 14.18 -9.72
CA VAL A 495 5.44 14.19 -8.63
C VAL A 495 4.80 14.71 -7.34
N LEU A 496 4.99 13.98 -6.24
CA LEU A 496 4.67 14.42 -4.90
C LEU A 496 5.95 14.84 -4.15
N LEU A 497 5.97 16.07 -3.67
CA LEU A 497 7.06 16.65 -2.90
C LEU A 497 6.74 16.59 -1.41
N VAL A 498 7.61 15.97 -0.61
CA VAL A 498 7.35 15.69 0.80
C VAL A 498 8.47 16.24 1.69
N PRO A 499 8.41 17.52 2.09
CA PRO A 499 9.22 18.05 3.17
C PRO A 499 8.61 17.60 4.50
N PHE A 500 9.22 16.58 5.12
CA PHE A 500 8.70 16.02 6.36
C PHE A 500 9.81 15.67 7.35
N ASP A 501 9.38 15.18 8.52
CA ASP A 501 10.25 14.69 9.58
C ASP A 501 9.80 13.31 10.00
N ILE A 502 10.58 12.29 9.60
CA ILE A 502 10.27 10.87 9.82
C ILE A 502 9.97 10.65 11.30
N GLN A 503 8.87 9.99 11.65
CA GLN A 503 8.59 9.59 13.03
C GLN A 503 8.77 8.09 13.24
N GLU A 504 8.63 7.29 12.18
CA GLU A 504 8.70 5.83 12.28
C GLU A 504 9.41 5.24 11.04
N PRO A 505 10.21 4.16 11.18
CA PRO A 505 10.90 3.57 10.05
C PRO A 505 9.98 3.13 8.91
N SER A 506 8.77 2.65 9.25
CA SER A 506 7.79 2.12 8.30
C SER A 506 7.21 3.17 7.35
N GLU A 507 7.34 4.46 7.66
CA GLU A 507 6.95 5.55 6.74
C GLU A 507 7.73 5.50 5.43
N VAL A 508 9.04 5.29 5.54
CA VAL A 508 9.96 5.24 4.39
C VAL A 508 10.21 3.82 3.89
N ALA A 509 10.08 2.82 4.75
CA ALA A 509 10.26 1.42 4.37
C ALA A 509 9.06 0.86 3.59
N TYR A 510 7.84 1.33 3.89
CA TYR A 510 6.61 0.77 3.32
C TYR A 510 5.61 1.84 2.87
N SER A 511 5.22 2.78 3.74
CA SER A 511 4.08 3.68 3.50
C SER A 511 4.23 4.52 2.22
N LEU A 512 5.25 5.39 2.15
CA LEU A 512 5.48 6.24 0.98
C LEU A 512 5.75 5.43 -0.30
N LEU A 513 6.43 4.30 -0.17
CA LEU A 513 6.70 3.42 -1.30
C LEU A 513 5.41 2.78 -1.84
N SER A 514 4.50 2.35 -0.96
CA SER A 514 3.18 1.85 -1.37
C SER A 514 2.39 2.95 -2.06
N ARG A 515 2.43 4.19 -1.57
CA ARG A 515 1.79 5.33 -2.23
C ARG A 515 2.30 5.55 -3.65
N ALA A 516 3.61 5.52 -3.84
CA ALA A 516 4.22 5.66 -5.16
C ALA A 516 3.75 4.55 -6.11
N ALA A 517 3.74 3.30 -5.62
CA ALA A 517 3.36 2.12 -6.39
C ALA A 517 1.86 2.11 -6.76
N GLU A 518 0.98 2.28 -5.77
CA GLU A 518 -0.47 2.17 -5.92
C GLU A 518 -1.07 3.34 -6.72
N ASN A 519 -0.47 4.52 -6.64
CA ASN A 519 -0.94 5.71 -7.35
C ASN A 519 -0.18 6.01 -8.65
N ARG A 520 0.90 5.25 -8.91
CA ARG A 520 1.85 5.49 -10.02
C ARG A 520 2.32 6.93 -10.10
N ILE A 521 2.89 7.44 -9.01
CA ILE A 521 3.47 8.79 -8.94
C ILE A 521 4.93 8.72 -8.50
N CYS A 522 5.74 9.70 -8.90
CA CYS A 522 7.07 9.88 -8.33
C CYS A 522 6.94 10.56 -6.95
N ILE A 523 7.78 10.20 -5.99
CA ILE A 523 7.81 10.84 -4.67
C ILE A 523 9.23 11.30 -4.36
N VAL A 524 9.39 12.55 -3.95
CA VAL A 524 10.65 13.11 -3.45
C VAL A 524 10.43 13.53 -2.00
N ALA A 525 10.84 12.66 -1.07
CA ALA A 525 10.63 12.85 0.35
C ALA A 525 11.95 13.15 1.06
N ALA A 526 12.09 14.34 1.64
CA ALA A 526 13.30 14.73 2.35
C ALA A 526 13.06 14.81 3.85
N SER A 527 13.99 14.24 4.62
CA SER A 527 14.04 14.32 6.07
C SER A 527 15.50 14.39 6.52
N ARG A 528 15.72 14.85 7.75
CA ARG A 528 17.00 14.59 8.42
C ARG A 528 17.10 13.10 8.75
N GLU A 529 18.33 12.56 8.78
CA GLU A 529 18.56 11.18 9.20
C GLU A 529 18.07 11.01 10.65
N LYS A 530 17.29 9.95 10.89
CA LYS A 530 16.84 9.56 12.22
C LYS A 530 17.26 8.15 12.55
N SER A 531 17.60 7.93 13.80
CA SER A 531 17.97 6.62 14.33
C SER A 531 16.87 6.16 15.27
N PHE A 532 16.33 4.97 14.98
CA PHE A 532 15.29 4.34 15.76
C PHE A 532 15.88 3.16 16.53
N ALA A 533 15.53 3.05 17.81
CA ALA A 533 15.94 1.90 18.60
C ALA A 533 15.25 0.64 18.05
N HIS A 534 16.03 -0.42 17.85
CA HIS A 534 15.44 -1.71 17.51
C HIS A 534 14.68 -2.21 18.75
N GLN A 535 13.36 -2.33 18.66
CA GLN A 535 12.64 -3.19 19.58
C GLN A 535 13.06 -4.64 19.25
N LEU A 536 14.04 -5.14 19.99
CA LEU A 536 14.24 -6.58 20.09
C LEU A 536 12.99 -7.13 20.78
N ALA A 537 12.40 -8.18 20.22
CA ALA A 537 11.38 -8.94 20.90
C ALA A 537 11.95 -9.36 22.28
N ALA A 538 11.21 -9.07 23.35
CA ALA A 538 11.57 -9.51 24.68
C ALA A 538 11.76 -11.05 24.67
N ASP A 539 12.94 -11.46 25.12
CA ASP A 539 13.29 -12.74 25.71
C ASP A 539 12.99 -14.05 24.96
N ASN A 540 13.96 -14.47 24.14
CA ASN A 540 14.39 -15.87 24.18
C ASN A 540 15.43 -16.00 25.30
N THR A 541 15.01 -16.48 26.47
CA THR A 541 15.90 -16.84 27.58
C THR A 541 16.88 -17.93 27.15
N SER A 542 18.09 -17.51 26.82
CA SER A 542 19.29 -18.33 26.95
C SER A 542 20.36 -17.44 27.58
N ASP A 543 20.64 -17.70 28.85
CA ASP A 543 21.67 -17.03 29.63
C ASP A 543 23.03 -17.14 28.93
N ASN A 544 23.47 -16.07 28.28
CA ASN A 544 24.86 -15.86 27.92
C ASN A 544 25.33 -14.52 28.47
N ILE A 545 25.94 -14.59 29.67
CA ILE A 545 26.43 -13.46 30.48
C ILE A 545 27.64 -12.74 29.84
N TYR A 546 28.09 -13.14 28.64
CA TYR A 546 29.18 -12.49 27.91
C TYR A 546 28.78 -12.08 26.49
N GLY A 547 27.96 -11.03 26.41
CA GLY A 547 27.67 -10.34 25.17
C GLY A 547 26.82 -9.11 25.44
N LYS A 548 27.44 -7.94 25.66
CA LYS A 548 26.73 -6.66 25.56
C LYS A 548 26.25 -6.54 24.10
N ASN A 549 25.05 -7.03 23.81
CA ASN A 549 24.39 -6.84 22.53
C ASN A 549 24.15 -5.33 22.38
N LYS A 550 25.04 -4.65 21.65
CA LYS A 550 24.77 -3.30 21.15
C LYS A 550 23.46 -3.38 20.36
N VAL A 551 22.42 -2.73 20.86
CA VAL A 551 21.19 -2.49 20.10
C VAL A 551 21.61 -1.82 18.80
N LYS A 552 21.44 -2.50 17.66
CA LYS A 552 21.72 -1.90 16.35
C LYS A 552 20.61 -0.91 16.07
N GLU A 553 20.92 0.37 16.11
CA GLU A 553 20.01 1.43 15.70
C GLU A 553 19.65 1.26 14.21
N GLN A 554 18.35 1.32 13.90
CA GLN A 554 17.86 1.37 12.53
C GLN A 554 17.85 2.82 12.08
N LYS A 555 18.69 3.15 11.10
CA LYS A 555 18.72 4.48 10.49
C LYS A 555 17.68 4.58 9.39
N SER A 556 16.91 5.66 9.40
CA SER A 556 15.97 6.02 8.35
C SER A 556 16.31 7.40 7.82
N THR A 557 16.23 7.54 6.50
CA THR A 557 16.51 8.78 5.77
C THR A 557 15.39 9.05 4.78
N GLY A 558 15.36 10.25 4.18
CA GLY A 558 14.45 10.54 3.07
C GLY A 558 14.68 9.59 1.88
N LEU A 559 13.81 9.67 0.87
CA LEU A 559 13.89 8.82 -0.31
C LEU A 559 13.39 9.53 -1.56
N ILE A 560 13.87 9.06 -2.70
CA ILE A 560 13.30 9.36 -4.02
C ILE A 560 12.72 8.05 -4.56
N ALA A 561 11.40 7.98 -4.70
CA ALA A 561 10.69 6.89 -5.36
C ALA A 561 10.40 7.32 -6.80
N ASN A 562 10.98 6.61 -7.75
CA ASN A 562 10.80 6.84 -9.18
C ASN A 562 9.98 5.72 -9.81
N LEU A 563 9.34 6.01 -10.93
CA LEU A 563 8.60 5.03 -11.70
C LEU A 563 9.49 4.37 -12.76
N THR A 564 9.20 3.11 -13.07
CA THR A 564 9.75 2.44 -14.25
C THR A 564 9.02 2.93 -15.50
N THR A 565 9.76 3.35 -16.52
CA THR A 565 9.20 3.70 -17.84
C THR A 565 8.73 2.45 -18.58
N ASP A 566 7.66 2.60 -19.37
CA ASP A 566 7.14 1.58 -20.27
C ASP A 566 8.23 1.03 -21.21
N PRO A 567 8.36 -0.30 -21.41
CA PRO A 567 9.20 -0.89 -22.44
C PRO A 567 9.02 -0.31 -23.84
N ALA A 568 7.85 0.23 -24.18
CA ALA A 568 7.60 0.90 -25.46
C ALA A 568 8.48 2.16 -25.68
N LEU A 569 9.04 2.73 -24.61
CA LEU A 569 10.00 3.84 -24.66
C LEU A 569 11.47 3.35 -24.69
N LEU A 570 11.72 2.05 -24.55
CA LEU A 570 13.03 1.43 -24.70
C LEU A 570 13.24 0.93 -26.15
N PRO A 571 14.48 0.88 -26.67
CA PRO A 571 14.74 0.25 -27.97
C PRO A 571 14.18 -1.18 -27.98
N GLN A 572 13.48 -1.56 -29.07
CA GLN A 572 12.73 -2.82 -29.28
C GLN A 572 13.49 -4.14 -29.01
N TRP A 573 14.78 -4.08 -28.66
CA TRP A 573 15.70 -5.21 -28.55
C TRP A 573 15.98 -5.64 -27.10
N ARG A 574 15.30 -5.06 -26.10
CA ARG A 574 15.38 -5.51 -24.70
C ARG A 574 13.99 -5.65 -24.09
N THR A 575 13.36 -6.81 -24.25
CA THR A 575 12.25 -7.23 -23.39
C THR A 575 12.81 -7.40 -21.98
N ARG A 576 12.34 -6.58 -21.02
CA ARG A 576 12.79 -6.68 -19.63
C ARG A 576 12.24 -7.97 -19.03
N GLN A 577 13.12 -8.82 -18.48
CA GLN A 577 12.70 -9.99 -17.73
C GLN A 577 11.87 -9.57 -16.52
N PHE A 578 10.76 -10.26 -16.26
CA PHE A 578 9.89 -9.99 -15.12
C PHE A 578 10.67 -10.16 -13.81
N THR A 579 10.71 -9.11 -13.00
CA THR A 579 11.52 -9.08 -11.76
C THR A 579 10.76 -9.56 -10.53
N GLY A 580 9.56 -10.12 -10.72
CA GLY A 580 8.64 -10.46 -9.64
C GLY A 580 7.65 -9.34 -9.30
N TYR A 581 7.84 -8.13 -9.79
CA TYR A 581 6.99 -6.98 -9.45
C TYR A 581 6.22 -6.45 -10.65
N ILE A 582 4.96 -6.06 -10.43
CA ILE A 582 4.12 -5.36 -11.40
C ILE A 582 4.44 -3.86 -11.37
N ASN A 583 4.45 -3.25 -10.18
CA ASN A 583 4.49 -1.79 -10.00
C ASN A 583 5.56 -1.37 -8.97
N GLN A 584 6.76 -1.95 -9.03
CA GLN A 584 7.82 -1.58 -8.09
C GLN A 584 8.37 -0.17 -8.34
N PRO A 585 8.32 0.73 -7.34
CA PRO A 585 9.06 1.98 -7.41
C PRO A 585 10.56 1.73 -7.39
N LEU A 586 11.31 2.45 -8.23
CA LEU A 586 12.76 2.52 -8.17
C LEU A 586 13.16 3.47 -7.05
N VAL A 587 13.70 2.93 -5.96
CA VAL A 587 13.98 3.70 -4.74
C VAL A 587 15.45 4.09 -4.67
N LYS A 588 15.69 5.38 -4.41
CA LYS A 588 17.00 5.90 -3.99
C LYS A 588 16.88 6.52 -2.61
N LEU A 589 17.39 5.82 -1.59
CA LEU A 589 17.47 6.34 -0.24
C LEU A 589 18.44 7.51 -0.18
N GLN A 590 18.11 8.51 0.64
CA GLN A 590 18.97 9.64 0.93
C GLN A 590 20.24 9.13 1.62
N TYR A 591 21.38 9.52 1.08
CA TYR A 591 22.69 9.21 1.61
C TYR A 591 23.48 10.50 1.85
N GLY A 592 23.89 10.70 3.11
CA GLY A 592 24.59 11.91 3.52
C GLY A 592 23.79 13.19 3.25
N LYS A 593 24.50 14.25 2.87
CA LYS A 593 23.92 15.59 2.70
C LYS A 593 23.20 15.78 1.36
N ILE A 594 23.60 15.07 0.31
CA ILE A 594 23.12 15.29 -1.07
C ILE A 594 22.75 13.96 -1.70
N THR A 595 21.54 13.85 -2.22
CA THR A 595 21.10 12.69 -3.00
C THR A 595 20.39 13.15 -4.26
N LYS A 596 21.03 12.93 -5.42
CA LYS A 596 20.47 13.29 -6.73
C LYS A 596 19.85 12.09 -7.42
N ALA A 597 18.75 12.27 -8.14
CA ALA A 597 18.19 11.25 -9.02
C ALA A 597 17.57 11.89 -10.26
N VAL A 598 17.38 11.07 -11.28
CA VAL A 598 16.52 11.39 -12.42
C VAL A 598 15.21 10.65 -12.21
N VAL A 599 14.10 11.37 -12.18
CA VAL A 599 12.75 10.80 -12.12
C VAL A 599 12.09 10.81 -13.50
N HIS A 600 11.06 9.99 -13.71
CA HIS A 600 10.31 9.88 -14.97
C HIS A 600 8.84 10.29 -14.79
N PRO A 601 8.53 11.59 -14.76
CA PRO A 601 7.17 12.09 -14.57
C PRO A 601 6.19 11.57 -15.64
N ILE A 602 6.64 11.39 -16.88
CA ILE A 602 5.82 10.83 -17.98
C ILE A 602 5.23 9.45 -17.65
N ALA A 603 5.91 8.64 -16.83
CA ALA A 603 5.41 7.31 -16.47
C ALA A 603 4.19 7.36 -15.54
N ALA A 604 3.89 8.52 -14.95
CA ALA A 604 2.69 8.76 -14.16
C ALA A 604 1.44 9.04 -15.03
N CYS A 605 1.62 9.30 -16.33
CA CYS A 605 0.51 9.48 -17.27
C CYS A 605 -0.14 8.14 -17.65
N SER A 606 0.63 7.04 -17.61
CA SER A 606 0.14 5.69 -17.83
C SER A 606 -0.40 5.10 -16.51
N LYS A 607 -1.58 5.53 -16.11
CA LYS A 607 -2.33 4.93 -14.99
C LYS A 607 -3.07 3.70 -15.52
N VAL A 608 -2.77 2.52 -14.96
CA VAL A 608 -3.43 1.24 -15.28
C VAL A 608 -4.68 1.11 -14.45
#